data_AF-A0AAJ0CSQ0-F1
#
_entry.id   AF-A0AAJ0CSQ0-F1
#
_cell.length_a   1.000
_cell.length_b   1.000
_cell.length_c   1.000
_cell.angle_alpha   90.00
_cell.angle_beta   90.00
_cell.angle_gamma   90.00
#
_symmetry.space_group_name_H-M   'P 1'
#
loop_
_entity.id
_entity.type
_entity.pdbx_description
1 polymer ?
#
loop_
_entity_poly.entity_id
_entity_poly.type
_entity_poly.pdbx_seq_one_letter_code
_entity_poly.pdbx_strand_id
1 'polypeptide(L)'
;MITRLSFRPESSASAGLSCQCRRWISYPKEALTKDSLHRKVETGLNDGYDGANLRVDMNSKSMLTAAGDLPMSPLFNPDWMMARRRLRKDAPSKPMGRFRRKLANNPYAQALATPIRRCANTTTSLPRFFLQDFELVKHPSDTSVWWAPGPLAFENLEKRNKAHVSDMVDSADTHIQASSNREGSSSSASSVLADKPLRTRSPITTYALSRKSVIDKIGDSNRKHAAILLAVRTGMAVAPDTRNAVWRQDMGHVLLQMMRRHATDALLSSSNPEGQDSTALIQACQDWGGVKNVDLRGCVLWLPPEDDTSPQYATLDLEGSRYGGKTTVHNLHWLLGESEVQRLRSMSELFSQNEILVLRQWKSRPIMNLHLLLWRLKGYLAQSVAL
;
A
#
# COMPACT_ATOMS: atom_id res chain seq x y z
N MET A 1 -35.57 -1.30 -19.93
CA MET A 1 -34.43 -0.38 -19.72
C MET A 1 -34.61 0.28 -18.36
N ILE A 2 -33.89 -0.20 -17.34
CA ILE A 2 -33.78 0.44 -16.03
C ILE A 2 -32.29 0.38 -15.69
N THR A 3 -31.64 1.54 -15.69
CA THR A 3 -30.23 1.72 -15.39
C THR A 3 -30.00 1.54 -13.88
N ARG A 4 -29.03 0.68 -13.54
CA ARG A 4 -28.64 0.32 -12.17
C ARG A 4 -28.03 1.52 -11.44
N LEU A 5 -28.61 1.89 -10.30
CA LEU A 5 -27.96 2.70 -9.27
C LEU A 5 -26.93 1.82 -8.54
N SER A 6 -25.70 2.33 -8.43
CA SER A 6 -24.60 1.71 -7.73
C SER A 6 -24.75 1.90 -6.22
N PHE A 7 -25.39 0.94 -5.56
CA PHE A 7 -25.32 0.80 -4.11
C PHE A 7 -23.90 0.34 -3.72
N ARG A 8 -23.15 1.20 -3.02
CA ARG A 8 -22.08 0.72 -2.13
C ARG A 8 -22.73 0.11 -0.88
N PRO A 9 -22.11 -0.91 -0.27
CA PRO A 9 -22.61 -1.48 0.97
C PRO A 9 -22.41 -0.45 2.08
N GLU A 10 -23.52 0.08 2.59
CA GLU A 10 -23.55 0.71 3.91
C GLU A 10 -23.32 -0.37 4.96
N SER A 11 -22.41 -0.12 5.90
CA SER A 11 -22.27 -0.96 7.08
C SER A 11 -23.62 -0.98 7.80
N SER A 12 -24.18 -2.18 7.99
CA SER A 12 -25.39 -2.41 8.77
C SER A 12 -25.29 -1.74 10.13
N ALA A 13 -26.09 -0.69 10.32
CA ALA A 13 -26.29 0.00 11.58
C ALA A 13 -27.48 -0.67 12.28
N SER A 14 -27.23 -1.72 13.05
CA SER A 14 -28.15 -2.16 14.10
C SER A 14 -27.68 -1.57 15.43
N ALA A 15 -28.62 -0.96 16.16
CA ALA A 15 -28.45 -0.22 17.42
C ALA A 15 -27.87 1.21 17.32
N GLY A 16 -28.68 2.15 16.80
CA GLY A 16 -29.15 3.34 17.52
C GLY A 16 -28.19 4.40 18.11
N LEU A 17 -26.88 4.20 18.14
CA LEU A 17 -25.92 5.19 18.67
C LEU A 17 -24.63 5.19 17.84
N SER A 18 -24.73 5.61 16.58
CA SER A 18 -23.56 5.79 15.70
C SER A 18 -22.98 7.20 15.82
N CYS A 19 -22.57 7.60 17.02
CA CYS A 19 -21.66 8.72 17.21
C CYS A 19 -20.22 8.29 16.85
N GLN A 20 -20.01 7.67 15.69
CA GLN A 20 -18.66 7.58 15.16
C GLN A 20 -18.24 9.01 14.83
N CYS A 21 -17.13 9.46 15.39
CA CYS A 21 -16.49 10.71 15.00
C CYS A 21 -16.38 10.73 13.48
N ARG A 22 -17.30 11.44 12.80
CA ARG A 22 -17.32 11.55 11.35
C ARG A 22 -15.99 12.18 10.96
N ARG A 23 -15.09 11.32 10.47
CA ARG A 23 -13.87 11.71 9.78
C ARG A 23 -14.25 12.82 8.82
N TRP A 24 -13.62 13.99 8.94
CA TRP A 24 -13.93 15.21 8.19
C TRP A 24 -14.38 14.89 6.76
N ILE A 25 -15.69 15.03 6.49
CA ILE A 25 -16.26 14.63 5.20
C ILE A 25 -15.80 15.65 4.16
N SER A 26 -15.02 15.17 3.18
CA SER A 26 -14.63 15.95 2.01
C SER A 26 -15.61 15.65 0.87
N TYR A 27 -16.10 16.69 0.20
CA TYR A 27 -17.09 16.57 -0.86
C TYR A 27 -16.46 16.76 -2.24
N PRO A 28 -16.93 16.07 -3.29
CA PRO A 28 -16.49 16.35 -4.66
C PRO A 28 -16.91 17.77 -5.08
N LYS A 29 -16.16 18.38 -6.01
CA LYS A 29 -16.42 19.74 -6.51
C LYS A 29 -17.84 19.89 -7.05
N GLU A 30 -18.29 18.90 -7.79
CA GLU A 30 -19.62 18.84 -8.41
C GLU A 30 -20.76 18.87 -7.38
N ALA A 31 -20.54 18.34 -6.16
CA ALA A 31 -21.54 18.33 -5.09
C ALA A 31 -21.48 19.58 -4.18
N LEU A 32 -20.57 20.52 -4.48
CA LEU A 32 -20.45 21.81 -3.80
C LEU A 32 -20.84 22.99 -4.69
N THR A 33 -21.53 22.74 -5.80
CA THR A 33 -22.14 23.80 -6.61
C THR A 33 -23.44 24.31 -5.97
N LYS A 34 -23.84 25.57 -6.23
CA LYS A 34 -25.03 26.16 -5.59
C LYS A 34 -26.27 25.32 -5.88
N ASP A 35 -26.41 24.90 -7.13
CA ASP A 35 -27.54 24.12 -7.62
C ASP A 35 -27.58 22.70 -7.05
N SER A 36 -26.42 22.04 -6.87
CA SER A 36 -26.39 20.70 -6.29
C SER A 36 -26.72 20.70 -4.79
N LEU A 37 -26.27 21.74 -4.07
CA LEU A 37 -26.61 21.93 -2.67
C LEU A 37 -28.08 22.25 -2.49
N HIS A 38 -28.62 23.12 -3.34
CA HIS A 38 -30.04 23.48 -3.38
C HIS A 38 -30.91 22.26 -3.64
N ARG A 39 -30.65 21.50 -4.71
CA ARG A 39 -31.35 20.24 -4.99
C ARG A 39 -31.28 19.27 -3.82
N LYS A 40 -30.14 19.17 -3.16
CA LYS A 40 -29.97 18.29 -2.00
C LYS A 40 -30.81 18.71 -0.80
N VAL A 41 -30.95 20.02 -0.58
CA VAL A 41 -31.83 20.56 0.47
C VAL A 41 -33.28 20.25 0.11
N GLU A 42 -33.71 20.53 -1.13
CA GLU A 42 -35.07 20.25 -1.57
C GLU A 42 -35.42 18.76 -1.49
N THR A 43 -34.54 17.86 -1.94
CA THR A 43 -34.77 16.41 -1.80
C THR A 43 -34.87 15.99 -0.33
N GLY A 44 -34.02 16.54 0.54
CA GLY A 44 -34.04 16.20 1.96
C GLY A 44 -35.27 16.73 2.70
N LEU A 45 -35.84 17.85 2.25
CA LEU A 45 -37.09 18.39 2.79
C LEU A 45 -38.31 17.57 2.31
N ASN A 46 -38.25 17.01 1.09
CA ASN A 46 -39.35 16.24 0.50
C ASN A 46 -39.33 14.74 0.85
N ASP A 47 -38.21 14.19 1.33
CA ASP A 47 -38.07 12.76 1.68
C ASP A 47 -38.84 12.33 2.96
N GLY A 48 -39.40 13.26 3.74
CA GLY A 48 -39.93 12.99 5.09
C GLY A 48 -41.41 13.29 5.34
N TYR A 49 -42.15 13.88 4.40
CA TYR A 49 -43.52 14.34 4.63
C TYR A 49 -44.48 13.98 3.49
N ASP A 50 -45.68 13.54 3.86
CA ASP A 50 -46.81 13.31 2.96
C ASP A 50 -47.21 14.61 2.24
N GLY A 51 -46.83 14.73 0.96
CA GLY A 51 -47.53 15.53 -0.04
C GLY A 51 -47.26 17.03 -0.09
N ALA A 52 -46.50 17.63 0.83
CA ALA A 52 -46.15 19.05 0.76
C ALA A 52 -44.80 19.25 0.04
N ASN A 53 -44.85 19.71 -1.21
CA ASN A 53 -43.66 20.11 -1.97
C ASN A 53 -43.05 21.39 -1.38
N LEU A 54 -42.14 21.24 -0.42
CA LEU A 54 -41.37 22.35 0.14
C LEU A 54 -40.36 22.83 -0.92
N ARG A 55 -40.48 24.09 -1.34
CA ARG A 55 -39.56 24.72 -2.30
C ARG A 55 -38.74 25.79 -1.60
N VAL A 56 -37.46 25.88 -1.96
CA VAL A 56 -36.54 26.82 -1.34
C VAL A 56 -36.16 27.89 -2.36
N ASP A 57 -36.51 29.14 -2.09
CA ASP A 57 -36.14 30.26 -2.94
C ASP A 57 -34.81 30.87 -2.49
N MET A 58 -33.79 30.72 -3.33
CA MET A 58 -32.42 31.12 -3.01
C MET A 58 -32.24 32.64 -2.98
N ASN A 59 -33.00 33.36 -3.82
CA ASN A 59 -32.86 34.81 -3.98
C ASN A 59 -33.50 35.57 -2.81
N SER A 60 -34.69 35.17 -2.41
CA SER A 60 -35.42 35.73 -1.26
C SER A 60 -34.98 35.14 0.08
N LYS A 61 -34.19 34.05 0.06
CA LYS A 61 -33.81 33.28 1.25
C LYS A 61 -35.03 32.86 2.07
N SER A 62 -36.10 32.45 1.38
CA SER A 62 -37.34 31.97 1.98
C SER A 62 -37.61 30.51 1.59
N MET A 63 -38.43 29.83 2.39
CA MET A 63 -38.97 28.51 2.11
C MET A 63 -40.48 28.64 1.94
N LEU A 64 -40.98 28.17 0.80
CA LEU A 64 -42.40 28.15 0.49
C LEU A 64 -43.03 26.96 1.21
N THR A 65 -43.91 27.24 2.16
CA THR A 65 -44.69 26.22 2.89
C THR A 65 -46.18 26.41 2.64
N ALA A 66 -46.99 25.39 2.93
CA ALA A 66 -48.44 25.49 2.82
C ALA A 66 -49.05 26.60 3.70
N ALA A 67 -48.33 27.03 4.74
CA ALA A 67 -48.72 28.11 5.65
C ALA A 67 -48.18 29.49 5.25
N GLY A 68 -47.44 29.60 4.14
CA GLY A 68 -46.81 30.82 3.64
C GLY A 68 -45.28 30.78 3.65
N ASP A 69 -44.68 31.93 3.36
CA ASP A 69 -43.23 32.08 3.19
C ASP A 69 -42.53 32.20 4.54
N LEU A 70 -41.70 31.20 4.86
CA LEU A 70 -40.88 31.21 6.07
C LEU A 70 -39.45 31.62 5.75
N PRO A 71 -38.74 32.34 6.64
CA PRO A 71 -37.33 32.63 6.45
C PRO A 71 -36.51 31.32 6.45
N MET A 72 -35.57 31.21 5.50
CA MET A 72 -34.71 30.04 5.37
C MET A 72 -33.70 29.99 6.51
N SER A 73 -33.57 28.81 7.13
CA SER A 73 -32.53 28.57 8.14
C SER A 73 -31.13 28.76 7.52
N PRO A 74 -30.17 29.38 8.23
CA PRO A 74 -28.78 29.46 7.81
C PRO A 74 -28.16 28.10 7.46
N LEU A 75 -28.68 27.00 8.05
CA LEU A 75 -28.22 25.63 7.77
C LEU A 75 -28.51 25.17 6.34
N PHE A 76 -29.54 25.73 5.70
CA PHE A 76 -29.97 25.41 4.33
C PHE A 76 -29.42 26.39 3.29
N ASN A 77 -28.75 27.45 3.74
CA ASN A 77 -28.14 28.40 2.82
C ASN A 77 -26.94 27.75 2.10
N PRO A 78 -26.94 27.69 0.76
CA PRO A 78 -25.85 27.10 -0.04
C PRO A 78 -24.50 27.76 0.26
N ASP A 79 -24.46 29.08 0.44
CA ASP A 79 -23.23 29.83 0.69
C ASP A 79 -22.66 29.45 2.06
N TRP A 80 -23.53 29.28 3.06
CA TRP A 80 -23.16 28.79 4.39
C TRP A 80 -22.65 27.35 4.35
N MET A 81 -23.32 26.49 3.58
CA MET A 81 -22.92 25.10 3.38
C MET A 81 -21.56 24.98 2.66
N MET A 82 -21.30 25.79 1.62
CA MET A 82 -20.01 25.80 0.92
C MET A 82 -18.87 26.26 1.80
N ALA A 83 -19.07 27.34 2.57
CA ALA A 83 -18.04 27.87 3.45
C ALA A 83 -17.60 26.86 4.53
N ARG A 84 -18.50 25.97 4.95
CA ARG A 84 -18.23 25.00 6.02
C ARG A 84 -17.86 23.60 5.52
N ARG A 85 -18.26 23.23 4.30
CA ARG A 85 -17.93 21.93 3.70
C ARG A 85 -16.56 21.98 3.04
N ARG A 86 -15.69 21.04 3.41
CA ARG A 86 -14.36 20.93 2.83
C ARG A 86 -14.43 20.28 1.46
N LEU A 87 -13.80 20.94 0.49
CA LEU A 87 -13.63 20.38 -0.83
C LEU A 87 -12.60 19.25 -0.82
N ARG A 88 -12.91 18.16 -1.52
CA ARG A 88 -11.96 17.08 -1.78
C ARG A 88 -10.87 17.59 -2.72
N LYS A 89 -9.61 17.42 -2.30
CA LYS A 89 -8.45 17.73 -3.15
C LYS A 89 -8.46 16.85 -4.40
N ASP A 90 -8.07 17.42 -5.53
CA ASP A 90 -7.93 16.66 -6.77
C ASP A 90 -6.85 15.60 -6.63
N ALA A 91 -6.97 14.52 -7.41
CA ALA A 91 -5.93 13.51 -7.50
C ALA A 91 -4.63 14.13 -8.07
N PRO A 92 -3.46 13.66 -7.62
CA PRO A 92 -2.18 14.14 -8.14
C PRO A 92 -2.08 13.90 -9.66
N SER A 93 -1.56 14.88 -10.38
CA SER A 93 -1.33 14.77 -11.82
C SER A 93 -0.16 13.81 -12.13
N LYS A 94 -0.11 13.32 -13.38
CA LYS A 94 1.01 12.49 -13.84
C LYS A 94 2.33 13.27 -13.69
N PRO A 95 3.42 12.65 -13.18
CA PRO A 95 4.68 13.34 -12.98
C PRO A 95 5.29 13.76 -14.33
N MET A 96 5.23 15.06 -14.62
CA MET A 96 5.86 15.65 -15.81
C MET A 96 7.31 16.07 -15.55
N GLY A 97 8.17 15.95 -16.56
CA GLY A 97 9.59 16.30 -16.47
C GLY A 97 10.51 15.17 -15.99
N ARG A 98 11.79 15.26 -16.35
CA ARG A 98 12.79 14.20 -16.11
C ARG A 98 13.02 13.93 -14.62
N PHE A 99 13.16 14.98 -13.81
CA PHE A 99 13.38 14.86 -12.37
C PHE A 99 12.20 14.20 -11.65
N ARG A 100 10.96 14.67 -11.89
CA ARG A 100 9.77 14.10 -11.24
C ARG A 100 9.55 12.64 -11.61
N ARG A 101 9.83 12.25 -12.86
CA ARG A 101 9.81 10.84 -13.29
C ARG A 101 10.85 10.01 -12.55
N LYS A 102 12.09 10.51 -12.43
CA LYS A 102 13.14 9.81 -11.66
C LYS A 102 12.81 9.71 -10.17
N LEU A 103 12.25 10.76 -9.57
CA LEU A 103 11.84 10.77 -8.18
C LEU A 103 10.68 9.80 -7.92
N ALA A 104 9.69 9.76 -8.82
CA ALA A 104 8.58 8.80 -8.74
C ALA A 104 9.07 7.35 -8.86
N ASN A 105 10.13 7.11 -9.63
CA ASN A 105 10.74 5.80 -9.78
C ASN A 105 11.74 5.46 -8.66
N ASN A 106 12.07 6.39 -7.76
CA ASN A 106 13.05 6.14 -6.71
C ASN A 106 12.40 5.36 -5.55
N PRO A 107 12.87 4.14 -5.22
CA PRO A 107 12.31 3.35 -4.11
C PRO A 107 12.39 4.09 -2.77
N TYR A 108 13.44 4.87 -2.50
CA TYR A 108 13.57 5.61 -1.25
C TYR A 108 12.56 6.74 -1.14
N ALA A 109 12.31 7.44 -2.24
CA ALA A 109 11.29 8.47 -2.26
C ALA A 109 9.90 7.87 -2.01
N GLN A 110 9.61 6.69 -2.58
CA GLN A 110 8.35 5.99 -2.30
C GLN A 110 8.23 5.52 -0.85
N ALA A 111 9.31 4.99 -0.27
CA ALA A 111 9.36 4.61 1.14
C ALA A 111 9.05 5.80 2.07
N LEU A 112 9.71 6.94 1.83
CA LEU A 112 9.53 8.17 2.60
C LEU A 112 8.15 8.83 2.40
N ALA A 113 7.57 8.68 1.21
CA ALA A 113 6.23 9.21 0.90
C ALA A 113 5.10 8.47 1.62
N THR A 114 5.38 7.34 2.27
CA THR A 114 4.37 6.63 3.05
C THR A 114 3.91 7.44 4.27
N PRO A 115 2.64 7.31 4.72
CA PRO A 115 2.12 8.10 5.82
C PRO A 115 2.93 7.92 7.10
N ILE A 116 3.20 9.01 7.81
CA ILE A 116 3.87 8.96 9.11
C ILE A 116 2.97 8.25 10.13
N ARG A 117 3.58 7.36 10.91
CA ARG A 117 2.96 6.57 11.96
C ARG A 117 3.90 6.54 13.17
N ARG A 118 3.33 6.34 14.36
CA ARG A 118 4.09 6.25 15.60
C ARG A 118 4.22 4.79 16.01
N CYS A 119 5.43 4.36 16.35
CA CYS A 119 5.64 3.07 16.99
C CYS A 119 5.15 3.14 18.45
N ALA A 120 4.36 2.16 18.88
CA ALA A 120 3.86 2.14 20.25
C ALA A 120 4.98 1.94 21.28
N ASN A 121 5.95 1.06 20.99
CA ASN A 121 7.02 0.66 21.92
C ASN A 121 8.16 1.68 22.01
N THR A 122 8.64 2.20 20.87
CA THR A 122 9.77 3.14 20.84
C THR A 122 9.32 4.60 20.85
N THR A 123 8.02 4.86 20.69
CA THR A 123 7.42 6.20 20.55
C THR A 123 7.90 7.03 19.35
N THR A 124 8.75 6.47 18.50
CA THR A 124 9.30 7.12 17.31
C THR A 124 8.23 7.29 16.23
N SER A 125 8.21 8.44 15.57
CA SER A 125 7.32 8.74 14.45
C SER A 125 8.07 8.63 13.14
N LEU A 126 7.77 7.60 12.34
CA LEU A 126 8.43 7.32 11.07
C LEU A 126 7.40 7.05 9.96
N PRO A 127 7.77 7.22 8.68
CA PRO A 127 6.96 6.73 7.57
C PRO A 127 6.61 5.24 7.76
N ARG A 128 5.37 4.87 7.41
CA ARG A 128 4.82 3.50 7.55
C ARG A 128 5.78 2.43 7.03
N PHE A 129 6.53 2.71 5.96
CA PHE A 129 7.48 1.77 5.38
C PHE A 129 8.50 1.21 6.40
N PHE A 130 8.96 2.04 7.35
CA PHE A 130 9.94 1.63 8.37
C PHE A 130 9.30 0.91 9.56
N LEU A 131 7.99 0.74 9.55
CA LEU A 131 7.23 0.10 10.62
C LEU A 131 6.64 -1.23 10.12
N GLN A 132 6.55 -2.18 11.04
CA GLN A 132 5.82 -3.42 10.91
C GLN A 132 4.41 -3.22 11.48
N ASP A 133 3.39 -3.50 10.67
CA ASP A 133 2.02 -3.54 11.15
C ASP A 133 1.70 -4.90 11.78
N PHE A 134 0.94 -4.84 12.87
CA PHE A 134 0.36 -6.02 13.51
C PHE A 134 -1.13 -5.80 13.66
N GLU A 135 -1.89 -6.80 13.24
CA GLU A 135 -3.34 -6.80 13.29
C GLU A 135 -3.80 -7.79 14.35
N LEU A 136 -4.88 -7.43 15.01
CA LEU A 136 -5.51 -8.29 15.99
C LEU A 136 -6.48 -9.24 15.28
N VAL A 137 -6.20 -10.54 15.31
CA VAL A 137 -6.95 -11.56 14.56
C VAL A 137 -7.42 -12.65 15.51
N LYS A 138 -8.59 -13.22 15.26
CA LYS A 138 -9.07 -14.39 16.02
C LYS A 138 -8.36 -15.64 15.51
N HIS A 139 -7.84 -16.46 16.41
CA HIS A 139 -7.26 -17.75 16.06
C HIS A 139 -8.34 -18.65 15.45
N PRO A 140 -8.07 -19.36 14.33
CA PRO A 140 -9.07 -20.15 13.64
C PRO A 140 -9.59 -21.34 14.46
N SER A 141 -8.80 -21.90 15.39
CA SER A 141 -9.22 -23.04 16.22
C SER A 141 -9.76 -22.64 17.60
N ASP A 142 -9.16 -21.64 18.25
CA ASP A 142 -9.28 -21.47 19.71
C ASP A 142 -10.15 -20.28 20.10
N THR A 143 -10.66 -19.52 19.13
CA THR A 143 -11.35 -18.22 19.30
C THR A 143 -10.54 -17.14 20.04
N SER A 144 -9.39 -17.49 20.61
CA SER A 144 -8.44 -16.61 21.26
C SER A 144 -7.91 -15.57 20.29
N VAL A 145 -7.55 -14.41 20.84
CA VAL A 145 -7.14 -13.26 20.04
C VAL A 145 -5.63 -13.22 19.93
N TRP A 146 -5.09 -13.10 18.72
CA TRP A 146 -3.66 -13.19 18.43
C TRP A 146 -3.19 -11.93 17.70
N TRP A 147 -1.96 -11.54 17.97
CA TRP A 147 -1.25 -10.58 17.13
C TRP A 147 -0.68 -11.28 15.91
N ALA A 148 -1.18 -10.91 14.74
CA ALA A 148 -0.68 -11.40 13.46
C ALA A 148 0.00 -10.26 12.70
N PRO A 149 1.08 -10.53 11.96
CA PRO A 149 1.62 -9.58 11.00
C PRO A 149 0.54 -9.10 10.02
N GLY A 150 0.41 -7.78 9.87
CA GLY A 150 -0.63 -7.19 9.01
C GLY A 150 -0.36 -7.40 7.52
N PRO A 151 -1.39 -7.34 6.66
CA PRO A 151 -1.26 -7.62 5.23
C PRO A 151 -0.37 -6.59 4.50
N LEU A 152 -0.15 -5.40 5.08
CA LEU A 152 0.58 -4.34 4.38
C LEU A 152 2.09 -4.43 4.56
N ALA A 153 2.57 -5.02 5.66
CA ALA A 153 3.96 -5.42 5.75
C ALA A 153 4.36 -6.34 4.61
N PHE A 154 3.39 -7.07 4.06
CA PHE A 154 3.51 -7.98 2.94
C PHE A 154 2.88 -7.41 1.65
N GLU A 155 2.52 -6.12 1.59
CA GLU A 155 1.98 -5.50 0.35
C GLU A 155 2.95 -5.65 -0.83
N ASN A 156 4.26 -5.70 -0.51
CA ASN A 156 5.34 -5.93 -1.46
C ASN A 156 5.65 -7.42 -1.69
N LEU A 157 5.03 -8.31 -0.92
CA LEU A 157 5.34 -9.74 -0.80
C LEU A 157 4.22 -10.64 -1.33
N GLU A 158 3.01 -10.12 -1.49
CA GLU A 158 1.92 -10.88 -2.12
C GLU A 158 2.27 -11.22 -3.57
N LYS A 159 2.51 -12.50 -3.83
CA LYS A 159 2.59 -13.05 -5.17
C LYS A 159 1.26 -12.75 -5.86
N ARG A 160 1.37 -12.19 -7.06
CA ARG A 160 0.29 -12.12 -8.05
C ARG A 160 -0.21 -13.54 -8.30
N ASN A 161 -1.24 -13.97 -7.57
CA ASN A 161 -2.03 -15.11 -7.98
C ASN A 161 -2.72 -14.70 -9.29
N LYS A 162 -2.11 -15.11 -10.42
CA LYS A 162 -2.60 -15.12 -11.81
C LYS A 162 -3.97 -14.44 -12.02
N ALA A 163 -3.99 -13.11 -12.20
CA ALA A 163 -5.14 -12.35 -12.73
C ALA A 163 -4.75 -10.88 -13.02
N HIS A 164 -3.81 -10.63 -13.95
CA HIS A 164 -3.74 -9.30 -14.57
C HIS A 164 -2.92 -9.26 -15.88
N VAL A 165 -2.90 -10.34 -16.66
CA VAL A 165 -2.42 -10.23 -18.05
C VAL A 165 -3.58 -9.64 -18.85
N SER A 166 -3.76 -8.32 -18.75
CA SER A 166 -4.64 -7.56 -19.66
C SER A 166 -4.39 -6.05 -19.64
N ASP A 167 -3.54 -5.51 -18.76
CA ASP A 167 -3.20 -4.08 -18.78
C ASP A 167 -1.68 -3.94 -18.94
N MET A 168 -1.20 -4.03 -20.18
CA MET A 168 0.03 -3.38 -20.69
C MET A 168 0.31 -3.87 -22.12
N VAL A 169 -0.59 -3.55 -23.07
CA VAL A 169 -0.20 -3.33 -24.47
C VAL A 169 -1.06 -2.18 -24.97
N ASP A 170 -0.50 -0.98 -24.96
CA ASP A 170 -0.98 0.14 -25.80
C ASP A 170 0.14 1.18 -25.89
N SER A 171 1.02 0.96 -26.87
CA SER A 171 1.87 1.98 -27.49
C SER A 171 2.47 1.39 -28.76
N ALA A 172 1.67 1.39 -29.83
CA ALA A 172 2.16 1.46 -31.20
C ALA A 172 1.06 2.09 -32.07
N ASP A 173 1.25 3.36 -32.42
CA ASP A 173 0.53 4.04 -33.49
C ASP A 173 0.94 3.44 -34.85
N THR A 174 -0.02 3.07 -35.70
CA THR A 174 -0.03 3.42 -37.14
C THR A 174 -1.45 3.29 -37.72
N HIS A 175 -1.73 4.16 -38.70
CA HIS A 175 -3.00 4.62 -39.26
C HIS A 175 -3.54 3.78 -40.46
N ILE A 176 -4.86 3.92 -40.74
CA ILE A 176 -5.60 3.79 -42.05
C ILE A 176 -5.95 2.33 -42.49
N GLN A 177 -7.17 1.91 -42.92
CA GLN A 177 -8.41 2.56 -43.40
C GLN A 177 -9.66 1.63 -43.23
N ALA A 178 -10.85 2.21 -43.50
CA ALA A 178 -12.23 1.67 -43.53
C ALA A 178 -12.40 0.29 -44.22
N SER A 179 -13.46 -0.51 -44.05
CA SER A 179 -14.90 -0.19 -44.02
C SER A 179 -15.76 -1.45 -43.75
N SER A 180 -16.93 -1.21 -43.13
CA SER A 180 -18.24 -1.86 -43.31
C SER A 180 -18.62 -3.17 -42.60
N ASN A 181 -19.76 -3.02 -41.89
CA ASN A 181 -20.95 -3.87 -41.82
C ASN A 181 -21.06 -5.09 -40.88
N ARG A 182 -21.99 -4.87 -39.93
CA ARG A 182 -23.22 -5.64 -39.62
C ARG A 182 -23.21 -6.72 -38.53
N GLU A 183 -24.13 -6.45 -37.59
CA GLU A 183 -25.14 -7.35 -37.02
C GLU A 183 -24.70 -8.40 -35.99
N GLY A 184 -24.93 -8.04 -34.73
CA GLY A 184 -25.90 -8.72 -33.87
C GLY A 184 -25.79 -10.24 -33.74
N SER A 185 -25.23 -10.70 -32.63
CA SER A 185 -25.87 -11.81 -31.89
C SER A 185 -25.44 -11.78 -30.43
N SER A 186 -26.46 -11.64 -29.59
CA SER A 186 -26.44 -11.85 -28.16
C SER A 186 -26.08 -13.30 -27.83
N SER A 187 -25.00 -13.52 -27.08
CA SER A 187 -24.89 -14.70 -26.24
C SER A 187 -24.35 -14.31 -24.86
N SER A 188 -25.29 -14.38 -23.92
CA SER A 188 -25.18 -14.02 -22.52
C SER A 188 -24.30 -15.03 -21.77
N ALA A 189 -22.98 -14.83 -21.78
CA ALA A 189 -22.09 -15.53 -20.86
C ALA A 189 -21.96 -14.69 -19.57
N SER A 190 -22.85 -14.97 -18.62
CA SER A 190 -22.77 -14.49 -17.24
C SER A 190 -21.47 -14.99 -16.59
N SER A 191 -20.39 -14.25 -16.78
CA SER A 191 -19.18 -14.44 -15.98
C SER A 191 -19.47 -13.93 -14.57
N VAL A 192 -19.68 -14.89 -13.67
CA VAL A 192 -19.68 -14.66 -12.23
C VAL A 192 -18.26 -14.23 -11.86
N LEU A 193 -18.00 -12.92 -11.93
CA LEU A 193 -16.84 -12.31 -11.30
C LEU A 193 -17.06 -12.45 -9.79
N ALA A 194 -16.53 -13.54 -9.24
CA ALA A 194 -16.28 -13.64 -7.82
C ALA A 194 -15.26 -12.56 -7.47
N ASP A 195 -15.77 -11.38 -7.10
CA ASP A 195 -15.02 -10.34 -6.41
C ASP A 195 -14.41 -11.00 -5.17
N LYS A 196 -13.11 -11.32 -5.25
CA LYS A 196 -12.38 -11.77 -4.07
C LYS A 196 -12.45 -10.62 -3.07
N PRO A 197 -12.95 -10.82 -1.84
CA PRO A 197 -13.02 -9.75 -0.87
C PRO A 197 -11.59 -9.25 -0.63
N LEU A 198 -11.34 -7.98 -0.98
CA LEU A 198 -10.18 -7.25 -0.50
C LEU A 198 -10.07 -7.53 0.99
N ARG A 199 -8.93 -8.05 1.46
CA ARG A 199 -8.73 -8.38 2.87
C ARG A 199 -9.02 -7.13 3.71
N THR A 200 -10.19 -7.12 4.35
CA THR A 200 -10.58 -6.01 5.23
C THR A 200 -9.65 -6.06 6.43
N ARG A 201 -8.91 -4.97 6.65
CA ARG A 201 -8.02 -4.88 7.81
C ARG A 201 -8.78 -5.15 9.09
N SER A 202 -8.09 -5.75 10.07
CA SER A 202 -8.59 -5.76 11.43
C SER A 202 -8.87 -4.33 11.91
N PRO A 203 -9.96 -4.10 12.65
CA PRO A 203 -10.23 -2.79 13.26
C PRO A 203 -9.08 -2.33 14.17
N ILE A 204 -8.31 -3.27 14.73
CA ILE A 204 -7.19 -2.99 15.62
C ILE A 204 -5.88 -3.31 14.90
N THR A 205 -5.21 -2.26 14.43
CA THR A 205 -3.89 -2.32 13.75
C THR A 205 -2.83 -1.52 14.51
N THR A 206 -1.78 -2.13 15.04
CA THR A 206 -0.69 -1.43 15.73
C THR A 206 0.57 -1.40 14.88
N TYR A 207 1.51 -0.52 15.23
CA TYR A 207 2.77 -0.36 14.50
C TYR A 207 3.95 -0.54 15.46
N ALA A 208 4.86 -1.43 15.10
CA ALA A 208 6.16 -1.58 15.73
C ALA A 208 7.27 -1.12 14.77
N LEU A 209 8.42 -0.71 15.29
CA LEU A 209 9.58 -0.48 14.44
C LEU A 209 9.95 -1.80 13.74
N SER A 210 10.16 -1.76 12.41
CA SER A 210 10.51 -2.95 11.62
C SER A 210 11.97 -3.34 11.84
N ARG A 211 12.31 -3.74 13.07
CA ARG A 211 13.63 -4.23 13.50
C ARG A 211 13.45 -5.50 14.30
N LYS A 212 14.30 -6.49 14.03
CA LYS A 212 14.26 -7.78 14.72
C LYS A 212 14.34 -7.62 16.25
N SER A 213 15.31 -6.86 16.73
CA SER A 213 15.52 -6.64 18.18
C SER A 213 14.34 -5.99 18.89
N VAL A 214 13.57 -5.13 18.22
CA VAL A 214 12.39 -4.50 18.81
C VAL A 214 11.23 -5.48 18.86
N ILE A 215 11.06 -6.30 17.83
CA ILE A 215 9.98 -7.27 17.74
C ILE A 215 10.22 -8.44 18.69
N ASP A 216 11.47 -8.90 18.82
CA ASP A 216 11.86 -9.92 19.79
C ASP A 216 11.56 -9.42 21.22
N LYS A 217 11.89 -8.16 21.55
CA LYS A 217 11.54 -7.52 22.84
C LYS A 217 10.04 -7.49 23.15
N ILE A 218 9.16 -7.52 22.14
CA ILE A 218 7.72 -7.60 22.37
C ILE A 218 7.32 -9.01 22.80
N GLY A 219 8.03 -10.03 22.31
CA GLY A 219 7.79 -11.45 22.60
C GLY A 219 8.52 -12.00 23.81
N ASP A 220 9.38 -11.20 24.46
CA ASP A 220 10.00 -11.56 25.73
C ASP A 220 8.96 -11.95 26.79
N SER A 221 9.40 -12.67 27.83
CA SER A 221 8.55 -13.07 28.97
C SER A 221 7.84 -11.87 29.64
N ASN A 222 8.40 -10.67 29.47
CA ASN A 222 7.83 -9.43 29.93
C ASN A 222 6.71 -8.91 28.99
N ARG A 223 5.47 -9.22 29.34
CA ARG A 223 4.26 -8.80 28.61
C ARG A 223 4.01 -7.29 28.56
N LYS A 224 4.83 -6.46 29.24
CA LYS A 224 4.68 -4.99 29.20
C LYS A 224 4.73 -4.44 27.78
N HIS A 225 5.66 -4.93 26.95
CA HIS A 225 5.82 -4.44 25.58
C HIS A 225 4.66 -4.83 24.66
N ALA A 226 4.09 -6.01 24.84
CA ALA A 226 2.86 -6.43 24.15
C ALA A 226 1.64 -5.64 24.64
N ALA A 227 1.53 -5.37 25.95
CA ALA A 227 0.43 -4.58 26.52
C ALA A 227 0.44 -3.12 26.01
N ILE A 228 1.62 -2.52 25.81
CA ILE A 228 1.79 -1.17 25.26
C ILE A 228 1.17 -1.04 23.85
N LEU A 229 1.11 -2.12 23.07
CA LEU A 229 0.49 -2.12 21.74
C LEU A 229 -0.99 -1.72 21.78
N LEU A 230 -1.68 -1.96 22.90
CA LEU A 230 -3.08 -1.58 23.14
C LEU A 230 -3.22 -0.33 24.02
N ALA A 231 -2.18 0.07 24.75
CA ALA A 231 -2.26 1.16 25.72
C ALA A 231 -2.66 2.52 25.10
N VAL A 232 -2.32 2.75 23.84
CA VAL A 232 -2.67 3.99 23.12
C VAL A 232 -4.12 3.97 22.58
N ARG A 233 -4.86 2.87 22.81
CA ARG A 233 -6.23 2.72 22.29
C ARG A 233 -7.26 2.82 23.40
N THR A 234 -8.13 3.81 23.24
CA THR A 234 -9.30 4.04 24.07
C THR A 234 -10.56 3.98 23.21
N GLY A 235 -11.61 3.30 23.68
CA GLY A 235 -12.93 3.31 23.06
C GLY A 235 -13.53 1.92 22.81
N MET A 236 -14.77 1.91 22.30
CA MET A 236 -15.62 0.72 22.18
C MET A 236 -15.11 -0.39 21.24
N ALA A 237 -14.08 -0.11 20.43
CA ALA A 237 -13.49 -1.11 19.55
C ALA A 237 -12.60 -2.13 20.29
N VAL A 238 -12.20 -1.84 21.54
CA VAL A 238 -11.34 -2.70 22.36
C VAL A 238 -12.22 -3.57 23.26
N ALA A 239 -12.56 -4.78 22.80
CA ALA A 239 -13.31 -5.73 23.61
C ALA A 239 -12.46 -6.26 24.78
N PRO A 240 -13.04 -6.71 25.91
CA PRO A 240 -12.29 -7.20 27.08
C PRO A 240 -11.25 -8.28 26.71
N ASP A 241 -11.63 -9.21 25.83
CA ASP A 241 -10.80 -10.32 25.39
C ASP A 241 -9.56 -9.89 24.57
N THR A 242 -9.58 -8.67 24.03
CA THR A 242 -8.44 -8.14 23.27
C THR A 242 -7.24 -7.82 24.16
N ARG A 243 -7.44 -7.60 25.46
CA ARG A 243 -6.35 -7.28 26.40
C ARG A 243 -5.40 -8.45 26.65
N ASN A 244 -5.90 -9.67 26.47
CA ASN A 244 -5.13 -10.91 26.65
C ASN A 244 -4.62 -11.47 25.31
N ALA A 245 -4.45 -10.60 24.31
CA ALA A 245 -4.01 -11.02 23.00
C ALA A 245 -2.65 -11.72 23.05
N VAL A 246 -2.59 -12.91 22.46
CA VAL A 246 -1.40 -13.75 22.43
C VAL A 246 -0.40 -13.16 21.43
N TRP A 247 0.82 -12.96 21.92
CA TRP A 247 1.97 -12.64 21.08
C TRP A 247 2.86 -13.88 20.99
N ARG A 248 3.25 -14.25 19.76
CA ARG A 248 4.14 -15.37 19.50
C ARG A 248 5.59 -14.99 19.86
N GLN A 249 6.25 -15.79 20.70
CA GLN A 249 7.60 -15.48 21.21
C GLN A 249 8.64 -15.31 20.09
N ASP A 250 8.63 -16.20 19.09
CA ASP A 250 9.55 -16.20 17.94
C ASP A 250 9.06 -15.33 16.76
N MET A 251 8.16 -14.37 17.00
CA MET A 251 7.58 -13.53 15.93
C MET A 251 8.65 -12.84 15.08
N GLY A 252 9.74 -12.38 15.69
CA GLY A 252 10.81 -11.71 14.96
C GLY A 252 11.57 -12.63 14.01
N HIS A 253 11.71 -13.91 14.34
CA HIS A 253 12.28 -14.94 13.45
C HIS A 253 11.32 -15.30 12.32
N VAL A 254 10.03 -15.49 12.64
CA VAL A 254 8.99 -15.82 11.65
C VAL A 254 8.91 -14.74 10.58
N LEU A 255 8.86 -13.47 10.97
CA LEU A 255 8.85 -12.33 10.05
C LEU A 255 10.08 -12.32 9.14
N LEU A 256 11.26 -12.55 9.72
CA LEU A 256 12.50 -12.62 8.97
C LEU A 256 12.45 -13.74 7.92
N GLN A 257 12.03 -14.94 8.30
CA GLN A 257 11.92 -16.07 7.39
C GLN A 257 10.91 -15.80 6.27
N MET A 258 9.76 -15.20 6.58
CA MET A 258 8.77 -14.80 5.58
C MET A 258 9.37 -13.79 4.59
N MET A 259 9.99 -12.71 5.09
CA MET A 259 10.59 -11.68 4.23
C MET A 259 11.71 -12.23 3.35
N ARG A 260 12.57 -13.11 3.89
CA ARG A 260 13.64 -13.78 3.13
C ARG A 260 13.07 -14.68 2.03
N ARG A 261 12.11 -15.55 2.38
CA ARG A 261 11.46 -16.43 1.41
C ARG A 261 10.84 -15.66 0.26
N HIS A 262 10.15 -14.56 0.56
CA HIS A 262 9.55 -13.71 -0.47
C HIS A 262 10.59 -12.97 -1.31
N ALA A 263 11.72 -12.53 -0.72
CA ALA A 263 12.79 -11.92 -1.46
C ALA A 263 13.43 -12.92 -2.45
N THR A 264 13.72 -14.14 -1.99
CA THR A 264 14.20 -15.24 -2.85
C THR A 264 13.22 -15.52 -3.98
N ASP A 265 11.92 -15.66 -3.67
CA ASP A 265 10.89 -15.93 -4.69
C ASP A 265 10.78 -14.81 -5.73
N ALA A 266 10.90 -13.55 -5.30
CA ALA A 266 10.88 -12.39 -6.19
C ALA A 266 12.16 -12.28 -7.04
N LEU A 267 13.32 -12.65 -6.48
CA LEU A 267 14.58 -12.73 -7.23
C LEU A 267 14.52 -13.83 -8.30
N LEU A 268 14.02 -15.02 -7.95
CA LEU A 268 13.80 -16.13 -8.89
C LEU A 268 12.80 -15.76 -9.98
N SER A 269 11.72 -15.08 -9.63
CA SER A 269 10.75 -14.58 -10.61
C SER A 269 11.36 -13.52 -11.54
N SER A 270 12.38 -12.79 -11.07
CA SER A 270 13.06 -11.74 -11.84
C SER A 270 14.26 -12.26 -12.64
N SER A 271 14.73 -13.49 -12.37
CA SER A 271 15.83 -14.12 -13.08
C SER A 271 15.39 -14.89 -14.33
N ASN A 272 14.10 -15.18 -14.51
CA ASN A 272 13.63 -15.90 -15.68
C ASN A 272 13.73 -15.03 -16.95
N PRO A 273 14.50 -15.45 -17.96
CA PRO A 273 14.70 -14.70 -19.18
C PRO A 273 13.58 -15.05 -20.17
N GLU A 274 12.38 -14.47 -20.01
CA GLU A 274 11.33 -14.57 -21.04
C GLU A 274 11.53 -13.56 -22.19
N GLY A 275 12.72 -12.97 -22.36
CA GLY A 275 12.99 -12.08 -23.50
C GLY A 275 14.44 -11.64 -23.64
N GLN A 276 14.77 -11.21 -24.86
CA GLN A 276 16.07 -10.66 -25.31
C GLN A 276 16.81 -9.86 -24.22
N ASP A 277 18.13 -10.03 -24.15
CA ASP A 277 19.09 -9.49 -23.16
C ASP A 277 18.86 -8.03 -22.71
N SER A 278 18.22 -7.20 -23.53
CA SER A 278 17.86 -5.81 -23.18
C SER A 278 16.78 -5.69 -22.08
N THR A 279 15.90 -6.68 -21.91
CA THR A 279 14.79 -6.68 -20.94
C THR A 279 15.10 -7.39 -19.64
N ALA A 280 16.28 -8.02 -19.53
CA ALA A 280 16.72 -8.69 -18.32
C ALA A 280 16.69 -7.71 -17.13
N LEU A 281 15.97 -8.11 -16.08
CA LEU A 281 15.82 -7.32 -14.84
C LEU A 281 17.08 -7.40 -13.97
N ILE A 282 17.77 -8.51 -14.06
CA ILE A 282 19.03 -8.80 -13.36
C ILE A 282 20.10 -8.99 -14.42
N GLN A 283 21.20 -8.25 -14.30
CA GLN A 283 22.35 -8.35 -15.20
C GLN A 283 23.57 -8.81 -14.41
N ALA A 284 24.22 -9.90 -14.85
CA ALA A 284 25.48 -10.35 -14.29
C ALA A 284 26.64 -9.43 -14.70
N CYS A 285 27.58 -9.25 -13.79
CA CYS A 285 28.82 -8.50 -14.01
C CYS A 285 30.00 -9.38 -13.60
N GLN A 286 31.04 -9.43 -14.43
CA GLN A 286 32.28 -10.17 -14.11
C GLN A 286 33.04 -9.46 -12.98
N ASP A 287 33.10 -8.13 -13.03
CA ASP A 287 33.83 -7.31 -12.07
C ASP A 287 33.01 -6.12 -11.54
N TRP A 288 33.43 -5.57 -10.40
CA TRP A 288 32.92 -4.31 -9.85
C TRP A 288 33.03 -3.14 -10.84
N GLY A 289 34.03 -3.15 -11.73
CA GLY A 289 34.17 -2.17 -12.80
C GLY A 289 33.03 -2.24 -13.83
N GLY A 290 32.53 -3.45 -14.12
CA GLY A 290 31.43 -3.68 -15.06
C GLY A 290 30.10 -3.07 -14.61
N VAL A 291 29.92 -2.88 -13.31
CA VAL A 291 28.73 -2.23 -12.73
C VAL A 291 28.57 -0.80 -13.29
N LYS A 292 29.64 -0.09 -13.63
CA LYS A 292 29.59 1.27 -14.21
C LYS A 292 28.93 1.32 -15.59
N ASN A 293 28.88 0.20 -16.30
CA ASN A 293 28.40 0.12 -17.68
C ASN A 293 26.92 -0.32 -17.77
N VAL A 294 26.31 -0.74 -16.66
CA VAL A 294 24.92 -1.21 -16.64
C VAL A 294 23.94 -0.04 -16.73
N ASP A 295 23.02 -0.06 -17.68
CA ASP A 295 21.96 0.95 -17.75
C ASP A 295 20.89 0.73 -16.68
N LEU A 296 20.34 1.85 -16.15
CA LEU A 296 19.26 1.87 -15.15
C LEU A 296 19.62 1.09 -13.88
N ARG A 297 20.71 1.47 -13.20
CA ARG A 297 21.19 0.80 -11.98
C ARG A 297 20.29 1.11 -10.79
N GLY A 298 19.75 0.06 -10.17
CA GLY A 298 18.99 0.17 -8.93
C GLY A 298 19.85 -0.16 -7.72
N CYS A 299 20.26 -1.43 -7.62
CA CYS A 299 21.15 -1.90 -6.55
C CYS A 299 22.06 -3.02 -7.04
N VAL A 300 23.17 -3.24 -6.33
CA VAL A 300 24.09 -4.36 -6.57
C VAL A 300 23.73 -5.47 -5.59
N LEU A 301 23.56 -6.68 -6.13
CA LEU A 301 23.40 -7.92 -5.39
C LEU A 301 24.75 -8.62 -5.42
N TRP A 302 25.29 -8.89 -4.23
CA TRP A 302 26.59 -9.52 -4.07
C TRP A 302 26.45 -10.85 -3.35
N LEU A 303 26.98 -11.89 -3.99
CA LEU A 303 27.07 -13.26 -3.49
C LEU A 303 28.54 -13.63 -3.40
N PRO A 304 29.20 -13.41 -2.24
CA PRO A 304 30.57 -13.84 -2.08
C PRO A 304 30.70 -15.38 -2.21
N PRO A 305 31.86 -15.87 -2.68
CA PRO A 305 32.14 -17.31 -2.77
C PRO A 305 32.34 -17.94 -1.38
N GLU A 306 32.89 -17.18 -0.42
CA GLU A 306 33.03 -17.57 0.99
C GLU A 306 32.03 -16.83 1.88
N ASP A 307 31.83 -17.32 3.11
CA ASP A 307 31.02 -16.67 4.15
C ASP A 307 31.72 -15.41 4.69
N ASP A 308 31.98 -14.47 3.79
CA ASP A 308 32.70 -13.26 4.12
C ASP A 308 31.80 -12.35 4.96
N THR A 309 32.25 -12.07 6.18
CA THR A 309 31.56 -11.24 7.20
C THR A 309 31.54 -9.75 6.87
N SER A 310 31.90 -9.43 5.62
CA SER A 310 31.91 -8.11 5.00
C SER A 310 30.66 -7.26 5.34
N PRO A 311 30.81 -5.92 5.38
CA PRO A 311 29.95 -5.03 6.14
C PRO A 311 28.46 -5.13 5.79
N GLN A 312 27.64 -5.11 6.84
CA GLN A 312 26.16 -5.06 6.79
C GLN A 312 25.63 -3.96 5.86
N TYR A 313 26.42 -2.90 5.65
CA TYR A 313 26.10 -1.77 4.78
C TYR A 313 27.30 -1.36 3.91
N ALA A 314 27.26 -1.73 2.63
CA ALA A 314 28.18 -1.20 1.62
C ALA A 314 27.42 -0.37 0.57
N THR A 315 28.02 0.74 0.18
CA THR A 315 27.62 1.55 -0.98
C THR A 315 28.77 1.60 -1.95
N LEU A 316 28.48 1.43 -3.24
CA LEU A 316 29.44 1.61 -4.32
C LEU A 316 29.31 3.03 -4.84
N ASP A 317 30.38 3.81 -4.72
CA ASP A 317 30.47 5.14 -5.28
C ASP A 317 30.93 5.05 -6.75
N LEU A 318 30.12 5.62 -7.65
CA LEU A 318 30.33 5.64 -9.10
C LEU A 318 30.66 7.07 -9.52
N GLU A 319 31.96 7.32 -9.68
CA GLU A 319 32.48 8.60 -10.17
C GLU A 319 31.97 8.90 -11.60
N GLY A 320 31.66 10.17 -11.87
CA GLY A 320 31.25 10.65 -13.20
C GLY A 320 29.73 10.61 -13.50
N SER A 321 28.90 10.02 -12.64
CA SER A 321 27.44 10.01 -12.85
C SER A 321 26.73 11.20 -12.19
N ARG A 322 25.97 11.99 -12.98
CA ARG A 322 25.09 13.05 -12.44
C ARG A 322 23.93 12.50 -11.59
N TYR A 323 23.56 11.22 -11.74
CA TYR A 323 22.45 10.60 -11.01
C TYR A 323 22.80 9.15 -10.64
N GLY A 324 22.55 8.74 -9.40
CA GLY A 324 22.91 7.38 -8.96
C GLY A 324 24.42 7.20 -8.82
N GLY A 325 25.15 8.27 -8.48
CA GLY A 325 26.57 8.21 -8.16
C GLY A 325 26.88 7.39 -6.89
N LYS A 326 25.86 7.01 -6.11
CA LYS A 326 25.97 6.03 -5.04
C LYS A 326 24.93 4.95 -5.25
N THR A 327 25.36 3.69 -5.29
CA THR A 327 24.47 2.53 -5.43
C THR A 327 24.61 1.63 -4.21
N THR A 328 23.50 1.12 -3.68
CA THR A 328 23.58 0.21 -2.53
C THR A 328 23.97 -1.18 -2.94
N VAL A 329 24.88 -1.77 -2.17
CA VAL A 329 25.28 -3.16 -2.26
C VAL A 329 24.53 -3.95 -1.19
N HIS A 330 23.94 -5.07 -1.61
CA HIS A 330 23.27 -6.04 -0.75
C HIS A 330 24.08 -7.33 -0.76
N ASN A 331 24.71 -7.67 0.37
CA ASN A 331 25.26 -8.99 0.61
C ASN A 331 24.09 -9.97 0.78
N LEU A 332 23.85 -10.82 -0.22
CA LEU A 332 22.73 -11.75 -0.22
C LEU A 332 22.91 -12.90 0.79
N HIS A 333 24.15 -13.33 1.06
CA HIS A 333 24.44 -14.33 2.08
C HIS A 333 23.94 -13.87 3.46
N TRP A 334 24.30 -12.66 3.86
CA TRP A 334 23.82 -12.08 5.13
C TRP A 334 22.31 -11.78 5.11
N LEU A 335 21.81 -11.19 4.03
CA LEU A 335 20.42 -10.71 3.94
C LEU A 335 19.41 -11.86 3.93
N LEU A 336 19.64 -12.88 3.09
CA LEU A 336 18.75 -14.03 2.91
C LEU A 336 19.07 -15.18 3.86
N GLY A 337 20.31 -15.27 4.36
CA GLY A 337 20.77 -16.40 5.14
C GLY A 337 21.06 -17.63 4.27
N GLU A 338 21.82 -18.56 4.83
CA GLU A 338 22.36 -19.73 4.12
C GLU A 338 21.28 -20.57 3.42
N SER A 339 20.19 -20.91 4.12
CA SER A 339 19.13 -21.77 3.60
C SER A 339 18.46 -21.22 2.32
N GLU A 340 18.26 -19.90 2.29
CA GLU A 340 17.58 -19.23 1.18
C GLU A 340 18.56 -18.92 0.03
N VAL A 341 19.84 -18.67 0.33
CA VAL A 341 20.89 -18.53 -0.70
C VAL A 341 21.16 -19.87 -1.40
N GLN A 342 21.24 -20.98 -0.65
CA GLN A 342 21.36 -22.31 -1.23
C GLN A 342 20.18 -22.60 -2.17
N ARG A 343 18.95 -22.24 -1.76
CA ARG A 343 17.77 -22.35 -2.63
C ARG A 343 17.87 -21.46 -3.88
N LEU A 344 18.38 -20.23 -3.72
CA LEU A 344 18.56 -19.30 -4.84
C LEU A 344 19.55 -19.85 -5.87
N ARG A 345 20.69 -20.37 -5.41
CA ARG A 345 21.74 -20.98 -6.24
C ARG A 345 21.27 -22.27 -6.93
N SER A 346 20.47 -23.09 -6.26
CA SER A 346 19.98 -24.36 -6.85
C SER A 346 18.89 -24.14 -7.90
N MET A 347 18.07 -23.09 -7.76
CA MET A 347 16.95 -22.82 -8.65
C MET A 347 17.30 -21.91 -9.85
N SER A 348 18.44 -21.22 -9.84
CA SER A 348 18.81 -20.28 -10.89
C SER A 348 20.31 -20.30 -11.20
N GLU A 349 20.64 -20.63 -12.45
CA GLU A 349 22.02 -20.66 -12.95
C GLU A 349 22.70 -19.28 -12.90
N LEU A 350 21.93 -18.21 -13.06
CA LEU A 350 22.45 -16.84 -12.96
C LEU A 350 23.08 -16.54 -11.60
N PHE A 351 22.49 -17.06 -10.52
CA PHE A 351 22.99 -16.84 -9.16
C PHE A 351 24.02 -17.89 -8.72
N SER A 352 24.13 -19.03 -9.41
CA SER A 352 25.15 -20.03 -9.13
C SER A 352 26.49 -19.70 -9.78
N GLN A 353 26.48 -19.13 -10.99
CA GLN A 353 27.69 -18.84 -11.78
C GLN A 353 28.29 -17.46 -11.50
N ASN A 354 27.49 -16.51 -11.01
CA ASN A 354 27.91 -15.11 -10.87
C ASN A 354 27.89 -14.64 -9.42
N GLU A 355 28.93 -13.91 -9.04
CA GLU A 355 29.08 -13.33 -7.71
C GLU A 355 28.49 -11.91 -7.63
N ILE A 356 28.59 -11.14 -8.71
CA ILE A 356 28.16 -9.74 -8.78
C ILE A 356 27.03 -9.62 -9.79
N LEU A 357 25.87 -9.19 -9.31
CA LEU A 357 24.66 -9.02 -10.11
C LEU A 357 24.10 -7.63 -9.88
N VAL A 358 23.56 -7.00 -10.91
CA VAL A 358 22.93 -5.68 -10.81
C VAL A 358 21.43 -5.83 -11.03
N LEU A 359 20.65 -5.44 -10.02
CA LEU A 359 19.21 -5.32 -10.13
C LEU A 359 18.87 -3.97 -10.75
N ARG A 360 18.32 -4.00 -11.96
CA ARG A 360 17.98 -2.80 -12.71
C ARG A 360 16.76 -2.10 -12.09
N GLN A 361 16.69 -0.79 -12.25
CA GLN A 361 15.59 0.05 -11.83
C GLN A 361 14.61 0.20 -12.99
N TRP A 362 13.56 -0.60 -12.98
CA TRP A 362 12.46 -0.51 -13.94
C TRP A 362 11.24 0.23 -13.37
N LYS A 363 10.37 0.71 -14.25
CA LYS A 363 9.09 1.35 -13.88
C LYS A 363 8.04 0.35 -13.37
N SER A 364 8.36 -0.94 -13.38
CA SER A 364 7.41 -1.98 -12.99
C SER A 364 7.20 -1.97 -11.47
N ARG A 365 5.95 -2.17 -11.04
CA ARG A 365 5.65 -2.25 -9.61
C ARG A 365 6.35 -3.44 -8.90
N PRO A 366 6.49 -4.63 -9.52
CA PRO A 366 7.20 -5.74 -8.91
C PRO A 366 8.68 -5.45 -8.61
N ILE A 367 9.41 -4.83 -9.54
CA ILE A 367 10.82 -4.50 -9.30
C ILE A 367 10.96 -3.48 -8.17
N MET A 368 10.05 -2.50 -8.13
CA MET A 368 10.02 -1.48 -7.09
C MET A 368 9.79 -2.13 -5.72
N ASN A 369 8.83 -3.05 -5.66
CA ASN A 369 8.52 -3.81 -4.46
C ASN A 369 9.70 -4.68 -4.01
N LEU A 370 10.45 -5.27 -4.94
CA LEU A 370 11.67 -6.03 -4.65
C LEU A 370 12.76 -5.12 -4.06
N HIS A 371 13.04 -3.96 -4.68
CA HIS A 371 13.99 -2.97 -4.14
C HIS A 371 13.61 -2.55 -2.72
N LEU A 372 12.32 -2.25 -2.50
CA LEU A 372 11.76 -1.89 -1.20
C LEU A 372 11.88 -3.04 -0.19
N LEU A 373 11.67 -4.29 -0.60
CA LEU A 373 11.79 -5.45 0.27
C LEU A 373 13.24 -5.71 0.71
N LEU A 374 14.20 -5.68 -0.22
CA LEU A 374 15.62 -5.85 0.11
C LEU A 374 16.08 -4.79 1.12
N TRP A 375 15.56 -3.56 0.96
CA TRP A 375 15.77 -2.48 1.90
C TRP A 375 15.12 -2.71 3.26
N ARG A 376 13.88 -3.19 3.27
CA ARG A 376 13.17 -3.53 4.50
C ARG A 376 13.91 -4.64 5.26
N LEU A 377 14.38 -5.69 4.58
CA LEU A 377 15.21 -6.76 5.15
C LEU A 377 16.50 -6.21 5.77
N LYS A 378 17.19 -5.33 5.04
CA LYS A 378 18.44 -4.70 5.53
C LYS A 378 18.18 -3.89 6.80
N GLY A 379 17.12 -3.08 6.81
CA GLY A 379 16.70 -2.31 8.00
C GLY A 379 16.21 -3.19 9.16
N TYR A 380 15.64 -4.35 8.85
CA TYR A 380 15.16 -5.31 9.85
C TYR A 380 16.29 -5.99 10.62
N LEU A 381 17.35 -6.36 9.90
CA LEU A 381 18.55 -6.99 10.44
C LEU A 381 19.56 -5.99 11.03
N ALA A 382 19.41 -4.69 10.76
CA ALA A 382 20.28 -3.66 11.29
C ALA A 382 20.30 -3.70 12.82
N GLN A 383 21.49 -3.93 13.38
CA GLN A 383 21.70 -3.89 14.82
C GLN A 383 21.53 -2.45 15.31
N SER A 384 20.86 -2.25 16.45
CA SER A 384 20.94 -0.95 17.12
C SER A 384 22.29 -0.88 17.82
N VAL A 385 23.13 0.07 17.42
CA VAL A 385 24.05 0.68 18.39
C VAL A 385 23.16 1.12 19.56
N ALA A 386 23.45 0.62 20.76
CA ALA A 386 22.60 0.74 21.94
C ALA A 386 22.00 2.15 22.08
N LEU A 387 20.69 2.21 22.37
CA LEU A 387 20.03 3.42 22.86
C LEU A 387 20.28 3.56 24.35
#